data_AF-A0A3D5JMV5-F1
#
_entry.id   AF-A0A3D5JMV5-F1
#
_cell.length_a   1.000
_cell.length_b   1.000
_cell.length_c   1.000
_cell.angle_alpha   90.00
_cell.angle_beta   90.00
_cell.angle_gamma   90.00
#
_symmetry.space_group_name_H-M   'P 1'
#
loop_
_entity.id
_entity.type
_entity.pdbx_description
1 polymer ?
#
loop_
_entity_poly.entity_id
_entity_poly.type
_entity_poly.pdbx_seq_one_letter_code
_entity_poly.pdbx_strand_id
1 'polypeptide(L)'
;MLSIRPLARLGLILALGLAAAAPALATPPSDADINRLLAASRAQSLLDGMLPQLEAMQRQQFEQIAQRRPLDAGQIEQLKRMEQRTNATIRKALSWQELRPMYVDLYKKSFSKEDVLAMAEFYESAAGQSLLDKTPVLMQNVMVAIRARMDPLLADLEKDMQAIVNERPRPANNGNPPVVDVPEPRR
;
A
#
# COMPACT_ATOMS: atom_id res chain seq x y z
N MET A 1 64.86 42.49 35.35
CA MET A 1 63.77 42.00 36.23
C MET A 1 62.48 42.03 35.43
N LEU A 2 61.92 40.84 35.21
CA LEU A 2 60.69 40.58 34.46
C LEU A 2 59.49 41.07 35.29
N SER A 3 58.61 41.89 34.70
CA SER A 3 57.25 42.10 35.21
C SER A 3 56.26 41.91 34.09
N ILE A 4 55.66 40.72 34.11
CA ILE A 4 54.45 40.33 33.39
C ILE A 4 53.26 41.02 34.05
N ARG A 5 52.30 41.53 33.28
CA ARG A 5 50.85 41.41 33.54
C ARG A 5 50.01 41.90 32.35
N PRO A 6 48.80 41.35 32.17
CA PRO A 6 48.47 40.61 30.96
C PRO A 6 47.26 41.23 30.25
N LEU A 7 47.18 40.98 28.94
CA LEU A 7 46.01 40.82 28.08
C LEU A 7 44.63 40.86 28.77
N ALA A 8 44.22 42.02 29.29
CA ALA A 8 42.92 42.23 29.90
C ALA A 8 42.04 42.96 28.88
N ARG A 9 41.62 42.28 27.80
CA ARG A 9 40.62 42.79 26.84
C ARG A 9 40.14 41.81 25.76
N LEU A 10 40.30 40.51 25.95
CA LEU A 10 39.78 39.49 25.02
C LEU A 10 39.12 38.36 25.81
N GLY A 11 37.94 38.63 26.36
CA GLY A 11 37.23 37.68 27.20
C GLY A 11 35.83 38.13 27.56
N LEU A 12 35.02 38.57 26.58
CA LEU A 12 33.59 38.82 26.81
C LEU A 12 32.75 38.76 25.52
N ILE A 13 32.91 37.73 24.68
CA ILE A 13 31.88 37.35 23.69
C ILE A 13 31.82 35.82 23.58
N LEU A 14 31.59 35.13 24.69
CA LEU A 14 31.32 33.69 24.67
C LEU A 14 30.38 33.29 25.81
N ALA A 15 29.18 33.89 25.86
CA ALA A 15 28.21 33.57 26.92
C ALA A 15 26.73 33.74 26.57
N LEU A 16 26.34 33.91 25.30
CA LEU A 16 24.91 33.93 24.92
C LEU A 16 24.67 33.08 23.69
N GLY A 17 24.06 31.91 23.88
CA GLY A 17 23.63 31.07 22.77
C GLY A 17 23.44 29.58 23.05
N LEU A 18 23.52 29.10 24.30
CA LEU A 18 22.98 27.77 24.64
C LEU A 18 21.54 27.95 25.12
N ALA A 19 20.65 28.31 24.18
CA ALA A 19 19.23 28.09 24.38
C ALA A 19 19.03 26.59 24.48
N ALA A 20 18.63 26.13 25.67
CA ALA A 20 18.28 24.75 25.92
C ALA A 20 17.26 24.28 24.86
N ALA A 21 17.67 23.37 24.00
CA ALA A 21 16.74 22.52 23.26
C ALA A 21 16.12 21.58 24.30
N ALA A 22 15.10 22.07 25.01
CA ALA A 22 14.18 21.17 25.69
C ALA A 22 13.66 20.20 24.62
N PRO A 23 13.56 18.89 24.89
CA PRO A 23 12.90 18.00 23.95
C PRO A 23 11.50 18.60 23.77
N ALA A 24 11.21 19.07 22.55
CA ALA A 24 9.87 19.46 22.19
C ALA A 24 9.03 18.19 22.37
N LEU A 25 8.36 18.08 23.50
CA LEU A 25 7.34 17.07 23.69
C LEU A 25 6.30 17.38 22.63
N ALA A 26 6.35 16.60 21.55
CA ALA A 26 5.46 16.74 20.41
C ALA A 26 4.04 16.75 20.95
N THR A 27 3.35 17.89 20.80
CA THR A 27 2.02 18.05 21.38
C THR A 27 1.08 17.13 20.59
N PRO A 28 0.23 16.32 21.24
CA PRO A 28 -0.71 15.50 20.51
C PRO A 28 -1.70 16.38 19.74
N PRO A 29 -2.09 15.99 18.52
CA PRO A 29 -3.11 16.69 17.74
C PRO A 29 -4.48 16.64 18.44
N SER A 30 -5.30 17.67 18.22
CA SER A 30 -6.71 17.66 18.66
C SER A 30 -7.58 16.85 17.69
N ASP A 31 -8.80 16.49 18.13
CA ASP A 31 -9.81 15.87 17.24
C ASP A 31 -10.07 16.75 16.02
N ALA A 32 -10.13 18.07 16.21
CA ALA A 32 -10.39 19.01 15.12
C ALA A 32 -9.26 18.98 14.07
N ASP A 33 -8.01 18.95 14.51
CA ASP A 33 -6.84 18.89 13.61
C ASP A 33 -6.88 17.62 12.76
N ILE A 34 -7.16 16.47 13.38
CA ILE A 34 -7.23 15.18 12.68
C ILE A 34 -8.43 15.13 11.75
N ASN A 35 -9.59 15.62 12.18
CA ASN A 35 -10.78 15.62 11.34
C ASN A 35 -10.61 16.49 10.10
N ARG A 36 -9.89 17.60 10.21
CA ARG A 36 -9.48 18.42 9.07
C ARG A 36 -8.60 17.62 8.10
N LEU A 37 -7.57 16.93 8.60
CA LEU A 37 -6.72 16.06 7.79
C LEU A 37 -7.52 14.94 7.08
N LEU A 38 -8.39 14.24 7.82
CA LEU A 38 -9.20 13.14 7.30
C LEU A 38 -10.18 13.60 6.21
N ALA A 39 -10.75 14.80 6.37
CA ALA A 39 -11.60 15.41 5.36
C ALA A 39 -10.79 15.80 4.11
N ALA A 40 -9.66 16.50 4.29
CA ALA A 40 -8.80 16.96 3.19
C ALA A 40 -8.23 15.79 2.37
N SER A 41 -7.82 14.71 3.03
CA SER A 41 -7.30 13.49 2.40
C SER A 41 -8.37 12.60 1.77
N ARG A 42 -9.66 12.94 1.90
CA ARG A 42 -10.81 12.16 1.41
C ARG A 42 -10.84 10.73 1.96
N ALA A 43 -10.45 10.55 3.23
CA ALA A 43 -10.34 9.24 3.88
C ALA A 43 -11.67 8.45 3.87
N GLN A 44 -12.80 9.14 4.02
CA GLN A 44 -14.12 8.53 3.90
C GLN A 44 -14.35 7.93 2.50
N SER A 45 -14.06 8.68 1.44
CA SER A 45 -14.23 8.21 0.07
C SER A 45 -13.36 7.01 -0.26
N LEU A 46 -12.16 6.94 0.33
CA LEU A 46 -11.30 5.76 0.21
C LEU A 46 -11.95 4.52 0.82
N LEU A 47 -12.50 4.63 2.04
CA LEU A 47 -13.20 3.52 2.70
C LEU A 47 -14.46 3.11 1.92
N ASP A 48 -15.25 4.08 1.49
CA ASP A 48 -16.46 3.84 0.70
C ASP A 48 -16.13 3.15 -0.64
N GLY A 49 -14.99 3.48 -1.25
CA GLY A 49 -14.49 2.87 -2.48
C GLY A 49 -14.05 1.41 -2.33
N MET A 50 -13.66 0.98 -1.14
CA MET A 50 -13.22 -0.40 -0.87
C MET A 50 -14.39 -1.37 -0.62
N LEU A 51 -15.53 -0.86 -0.12
CA LEU A 51 -16.69 -1.69 0.25
C LEU A 51 -17.22 -2.57 -0.90
N PRO A 52 -17.42 -2.07 -2.13
CA PRO A 52 -17.96 -2.90 -3.21
C PRO A 52 -17.08 -4.11 -3.54
N GLN A 53 -15.76 -3.96 -3.45
CA GLN A 53 -14.82 -5.06 -3.71
C GLN A 53 -14.90 -6.13 -2.62
N LEU A 54 -15.01 -5.73 -1.34
CA LEU A 54 -15.21 -6.67 -0.23
C LEU A 54 -16.51 -7.46 -0.37
N GLU A 55 -17.59 -6.79 -0.75
CA GLU A 55 -18.88 -7.45 -1.00
C GLU A 55 -18.85 -8.39 -2.20
N ALA A 56 -18.16 -8.00 -3.28
CA ALA A 56 -17.99 -8.88 -4.43
C ALA A 56 -17.22 -10.14 -4.05
N MET A 57 -16.15 -10.00 -3.26
CA MET A 57 -15.38 -11.13 -2.77
C MET A 57 -16.22 -12.05 -1.88
N GLN A 58 -17.08 -11.49 -1.01
CA GLN A 58 -18.00 -12.27 -0.21
C GLN A 58 -19.04 -13.02 -1.06
N ARG A 59 -19.69 -12.34 -2.00
CA ARG A 59 -20.67 -12.96 -2.91
C ARG A 59 -20.07 -14.13 -3.67
N GLN A 60 -18.84 -13.97 -4.18
CA GLN A 60 -18.11 -15.05 -4.84
C GLN A 60 -17.88 -16.25 -3.92
N GLN A 61 -17.63 -16.04 -2.61
CA GLN A 61 -17.54 -17.15 -1.65
C GLN A 61 -18.89 -17.87 -1.46
N PHE A 62 -19.99 -17.13 -1.36
CA PHE A 62 -21.33 -17.71 -1.27
C PHE A 62 -21.69 -18.52 -2.52
N GLU A 63 -21.40 -18.00 -3.71
CA GLU A 63 -21.61 -18.71 -4.99
C GLU A 63 -20.79 -20.00 -5.05
N GLN A 64 -19.53 -19.98 -4.62
CA GLN A 64 -18.71 -21.19 -4.56
C GLN A 64 -19.27 -22.26 -3.62
N ILE A 65 -19.82 -21.85 -2.46
CA ILE A 65 -20.47 -22.79 -1.53
C ILE A 65 -21.71 -23.40 -2.18
N ALA A 66 -22.53 -22.58 -2.83
CA ALA A 66 -23.72 -23.02 -3.54
C ALA A 66 -23.41 -24.00 -4.68
N GLN A 67 -22.25 -23.87 -5.34
CA GLN A 67 -21.83 -24.77 -6.41
C GLN A 67 -21.30 -26.13 -5.91
N ARG A 68 -20.85 -26.22 -4.65
CA ARG A 68 -20.26 -27.46 -4.11
C ARG A 68 -21.28 -28.54 -3.79
N ARG A 69 -22.57 -28.20 -3.66
CA ARG A 69 -23.63 -29.16 -3.33
C ARG A 69 -24.92 -28.74 -4.04
N PRO A 70 -25.75 -29.67 -4.50
CA PRO A 70 -27.10 -29.34 -4.93
C PRO A 70 -27.87 -28.78 -3.74
N LEU A 71 -28.39 -27.56 -3.89
CA LEU A 71 -29.24 -26.89 -2.89
C LEU A 71 -30.69 -26.86 -3.39
N ASP A 72 -31.64 -27.09 -2.49
CA ASP A 72 -33.05 -26.86 -2.78
C ASP A 72 -33.42 -25.36 -2.78
N ALA A 73 -34.62 -25.02 -3.25
CA ALA A 73 -35.07 -23.63 -3.33
C ALA A 73 -35.12 -22.93 -1.96
N GLY A 74 -35.46 -23.65 -0.89
CA GLY A 74 -35.49 -23.10 0.47
C GLY A 74 -34.09 -22.77 0.99
N GLN A 75 -33.12 -23.66 0.73
CA GLN A 75 -31.71 -23.48 1.06
C GLN A 75 -31.09 -22.31 0.28
N ILE A 76 -31.39 -22.18 -1.01
CA ILE A 76 -30.95 -21.04 -1.84
C ILE A 76 -31.45 -19.72 -1.26
N GLU A 77 -32.72 -19.64 -0.90
CA GLU A 77 -33.29 -18.42 -0.31
C GLU A 77 -32.71 -18.11 1.07
N GLN A 78 -32.43 -19.13 1.88
CA GLN A 78 -31.73 -18.95 3.15
C GLN A 78 -30.31 -18.42 2.96
N LEU A 79 -29.60 -18.91 1.95
CA LEU A 79 -28.25 -18.47 1.60
C LEU A 79 -28.24 -17.00 1.16
N LYS A 80 -29.17 -16.59 0.30
CA LYS A 80 -29.33 -15.18 -0.12
C LYS A 80 -29.62 -14.26 1.07
N ARG A 81 -30.50 -14.65 1.98
CA ARG A 81 -30.78 -13.87 3.20
C ARG A 81 -29.54 -13.74 4.09
N MET A 82 -28.74 -14.79 4.17
CA MET A 82 -27.47 -14.79 4.92
C MET A 82 -26.45 -13.85 4.26
N GLU A 83 -26.30 -13.90 2.93
CA GLU A 83 -25.45 -12.98 2.18
C GLU A 83 -25.85 -11.52 2.44
N GLN A 84 -27.13 -11.18 2.25
CA GLN A 84 -27.64 -9.82 2.47
C GLN A 84 -27.38 -9.31 3.90
N ARG A 85 -27.64 -10.15 4.91
CA ARG A 85 -27.38 -9.81 6.32
C ARG A 85 -25.88 -9.59 6.57
N THR A 86 -25.04 -10.42 5.98
CA THR A 86 -23.59 -10.32 6.16
C THR A 86 -23.04 -9.06 5.50
N ASN A 87 -23.46 -8.76 4.26
CA ASN A 87 -23.12 -7.51 3.57
C ASN A 87 -23.57 -6.28 4.39
N ALA A 88 -24.80 -6.26 4.89
CA ALA A 88 -25.30 -5.16 5.74
C ALA A 88 -24.46 -5.00 7.02
N THR A 89 -24.05 -6.11 7.63
CA THR A 89 -23.19 -6.11 8.82
C THR A 89 -21.81 -5.52 8.52
N ILE A 90 -21.20 -5.92 7.40
CA ILE A 90 -19.91 -5.40 6.95
C ILE A 90 -20.00 -3.90 6.67
N ARG A 91 -21.00 -3.46 5.89
CA ARG A 91 -21.23 -2.05 5.59
C ARG A 91 -21.34 -1.20 6.85
N LYS A 92 -22.07 -1.69 7.86
CA LYS A 92 -22.19 -0.99 9.14
C LYS A 92 -20.84 -0.92 9.86
N ALA A 93 -20.21 -2.08 10.08
CA ALA A 93 -18.96 -2.18 10.84
C ALA A 93 -17.81 -1.38 10.23
N LEU A 94 -17.78 -1.27 8.90
CA LEU A 94 -16.76 -0.52 8.15
C LEU A 94 -17.23 0.88 7.72
N SER A 95 -18.39 1.33 8.20
CA SER A 95 -18.87 2.67 7.88
C SER A 95 -17.96 3.72 8.50
N TRP A 96 -17.90 4.88 7.84
CA TRP A 96 -17.15 6.03 8.36
C TRP A 96 -17.57 6.41 9.78
N GLN A 97 -18.85 6.30 10.10
CA GLN A 97 -19.38 6.60 11.43
C GLN A 97 -18.76 5.70 12.51
N GLU A 98 -18.59 4.40 12.25
CA GLU A 98 -18.02 3.44 13.21
C GLU A 98 -16.48 3.54 13.24
N LEU A 99 -15.83 3.73 12.09
CA LEU A 99 -14.37 3.71 12.01
C LEU A 99 -13.69 5.04 12.35
N ARG A 100 -14.33 6.19 12.10
CA ARG A 100 -13.70 7.51 12.31
C ARG A 100 -13.13 7.69 13.73
N PRO A 101 -13.81 7.33 14.83
CA PRO A 101 -13.24 7.47 16.18
C PRO A 101 -11.94 6.69 16.36
N MET A 102 -11.86 5.48 15.80
CA MET A 102 -10.64 4.67 15.81
C MET A 102 -9.52 5.34 15.02
N TYR A 103 -9.80 5.88 13.83
CA TYR A 103 -8.81 6.64 13.06
C TYR A 103 -8.28 7.84 13.85
N VAL A 104 -9.17 8.62 14.47
CA VAL A 104 -8.77 9.78 15.28
C VAL A 104 -7.84 9.36 16.43
N ASP A 105 -8.20 8.31 17.18
CA ASP A 105 -7.37 7.81 18.27
C ASP A 105 -5.99 7.32 17.79
N LEU A 106 -5.93 6.62 16.64
CA LEU A 106 -4.67 6.18 16.06
C LEU A 106 -3.79 7.36 15.63
N TYR A 107 -4.35 8.39 14.98
CA TYR A 107 -3.58 9.58 14.60
C TYR A 107 -3.01 10.30 15.83
N LYS A 108 -3.77 10.43 16.93
CA LYS A 108 -3.28 11.04 18.17
C LYS A 108 -2.09 10.30 18.78
N LYS A 109 -2.07 8.97 18.64
CA LYS A 109 -1.02 8.11 19.19
C LYS A 109 0.23 8.07 18.30
N SER A 110 0.07 8.32 17.01
CA SER A 110 1.12 8.11 16.02
C SER A 110 1.78 9.38 15.50
N PHE A 111 1.09 10.52 15.55
CA PHE A 111 1.57 11.77 14.95
C PHE A 111 1.57 12.92 15.94
N SER A 112 2.48 13.86 15.72
CA SER A 112 2.45 15.16 16.40
C SER A 112 1.35 16.06 15.82
N LYS A 113 1.00 17.10 16.56
CA LYS A 113 0.12 18.16 16.06
C LYS A 113 0.70 18.82 14.82
N GLU A 114 2.00 19.08 14.83
CA GLU A 114 2.71 19.73 13.74
C GLU A 114 2.63 18.89 12.45
N ASP A 115 2.84 17.57 12.55
CA ASP A 115 2.71 16.65 11.41
C ASP A 115 1.29 16.65 10.84
N VAL A 116 0.28 16.51 11.70
CA VAL A 116 -1.13 16.46 11.26
C VAL A 116 -1.54 17.75 10.56
N LEU A 117 -1.12 18.91 11.08
CA LEU A 117 -1.41 20.21 10.48
C LEU A 117 -0.72 20.38 9.12
N ALA A 118 0.55 20.00 9.01
CA ALA A 118 1.29 20.07 7.75
C ALA A 118 0.68 19.14 6.69
N MET A 119 0.29 17.92 7.08
CA MET A 119 -0.41 17.00 6.20
C MET A 119 -1.76 17.56 5.74
N ALA A 120 -2.53 18.16 6.66
CA ALA A 120 -3.82 18.76 6.33
C ALA A 120 -3.65 19.91 5.33
N GLU A 121 -2.71 20.82 5.58
CA GLU A 121 -2.40 21.93 4.67
C GLU A 121 -1.99 21.43 3.29
N PHE A 122 -1.13 20.41 3.22
CA PHE A 122 -0.74 19.82 1.94
C PHE A 122 -1.95 19.25 1.20
N TYR A 123 -2.77 18.42 1.84
CA TYR A 123 -3.93 17.83 1.19
C TYR A 123 -4.99 18.88 0.80
N GLU A 124 -5.13 19.98 1.53
CA GLU A 124 -6.01 21.09 1.15
C GLU A 124 -5.49 21.91 -0.05
N SER A 125 -4.18 21.87 -0.31
CA SER A 125 -3.59 22.57 -1.45
C SER A 125 -4.05 22.02 -2.80
N ALA A 126 -3.98 22.85 -3.84
CA ALA A 126 -4.27 22.42 -5.22
C ALA A 126 -3.36 21.26 -5.67
N ALA A 127 -2.12 21.23 -5.21
CA ALA A 127 -1.18 20.14 -5.49
C ALA A 127 -1.58 18.84 -4.79
N GLY A 128 -1.98 18.90 -3.52
CA GLY A 128 -2.44 17.74 -2.75
C GLY A 128 -3.73 17.15 -3.31
N GLN A 129 -4.72 17.99 -3.64
CA GLN A 129 -5.93 17.53 -4.31
C GLN A 129 -5.63 16.94 -5.70
N SER A 130 -4.77 17.58 -6.50
CA SER A 130 -4.34 17.02 -7.79
C SER A 130 -3.62 15.69 -7.63
N LEU A 131 -2.89 15.45 -6.54
CA LEU A 131 -2.27 14.16 -6.26
C LEU A 131 -3.34 13.09 -6.01
N LEU A 132 -4.35 13.39 -5.19
CA LEU A 132 -5.46 12.47 -4.93
C LEU A 132 -6.21 12.09 -6.22
N ASP A 133 -6.45 13.05 -7.10
CA ASP A 133 -7.17 12.83 -8.36
C ASP A 133 -6.34 12.05 -9.40
N LYS A 134 -5.02 12.33 -9.48
CA LYS A 134 -4.17 11.78 -10.53
C LYS A 134 -3.49 10.46 -10.17
N THR A 135 -3.31 10.16 -8.88
CA THR A 135 -2.66 8.90 -8.46
C THR A 135 -3.35 7.65 -9.00
N PRO A 136 -4.70 7.51 -8.94
CA PRO A 136 -5.37 6.33 -9.50
C PRO A 136 -5.12 6.16 -11.01
N VAL A 137 -5.16 7.26 -11.76
CA VAL A 137 -4.90 7.27 -13.21
C VAL A 137 -3.45 6.93 -13.51
N LEU A 138 -2.52 7.46 -12.71
CA LEU A 138 -1.10 7.11 -12.83
C LEU A 138 -0.88 5.62 -12.63
N MET A 139 -1.48 5.02 -11.58
CA MET A 139 -1.37 3.57 -11.34
C MET A 139 -1.97 2.75 -12.48
N GLN A 140 -3.11 3.17 -13.03
CA GLN A 140 -3.70 2.53 -14.20
C GLN A 140 -2.75 2.59 -15.42
N ASN A 141 -2.11 3.72 -15.65
CA ASN A 141 -1.16 3.90 -16.76
C ASN A 141 0.11 3.07 -16.56
N VAL A 142 0.61 2.96 -15.32
CA VAL A 142 1.74 2.08 -14.99
C VAL A 142 1.43 0.62 -15.34
N MET A 143 0.23 0.13 -15.01
CA MET A 143 -0.18 -1.23 -15.36
C MET A 143 -0.24 -1.47 -16.88
N VAL A 144 -0.73 -0.49 -17.65
CA VAL A 144 -0.73 -0.55 -19.12
C VAL A 144 0.69 -0.59 -19.67
N ALA A 145 1.59 0.25 -19.13
CA ALA A 145 2.99 0.29 -19.55
C ALA A 145 3.73 -1.03 -19.25
N ILE A 146 3.48 -1.63 -18.08
CA ILE A 146 4.04 -2.94 -17.72
C ILE A 146 3.56 -4.02 -18.71
N ARG A 147 2.26 -4.04 -19.04
CA ARG A 147 1.72 -4.99 -20.02
C ARG A 147 2.39 -4.84 -21.38
N ALA A 148 2.45 -3.63 -21.93
CA ALA A 148 3.10 -3.35 -23.21
C ALA A 148 4.58 -3.76 -23.23
N ARG A 149 5.25 -3.72 -22.06
CA ARG A 149 6.64 -4.18 -21.91
C ARG A 149 6.75 -5.70 -21.85
N MET A 150 5.75 -6.39 -21.29
CA MET A 150 5.72 -7.85 -21.16
C MET A 150 5.29 -8.57 -22.44
N ASP A 151 4.37 -7.98 -23.22
CA ASP A 151 3.83 -8.59 -24.44
C ASP A 151 4.89 -9.18 -25.40
N PRO A 152 5.99 -8.48 -25.75
CA PRO A 152 7.01 -9.07 -26.63
C PRO A 152 7.77 -10.23 -25.99
N LEU A 153 7.99 -10.22 -24.67
CA LEU A 153 8.67 -11.31 -23.97
C LEU A 153 7.82 -12.58 -23.96
N LEU A 154 6.49 -12.42 -23.84
CA LEU A 154 5.56 -13.54 -23.94
C LEU A 154 5.49 -14.09 -25.36
N ALA A 155 5.51 -13.21 -26.38
CA ALA A 155 5.55 -13.63 -27.78
C ALA A 155 6.84 -14.40 -28.14
N ASP A 156 7.99 -13.97 -27.63
CA ASP A 156 9.26 -14.69 -27.80
C ASP A 156 9.22 -16.06 -27.12
N LEU A 157 8.68 -16.14 -25.89
CA LEU A 157 8.48 -17.41 -25.19
C LEU A 157 7.56 -18.36 -25.97
N GLU A 158 6.45 -17.86 -26.51
CA GLU A 158 5.54 -18.64 -27.36
C GLU A 158 6.25 -19.17 -28.60
N LYS A 159 7.09 -18.34 -29.23
CA LYS A 159 7.89 -18.73 -30.40
C LYS A 159 8.90 -19.83 -30.05
N ASP A 160 9.60 -19.71 -28.92
CA ASP A 160 10.54 -20.72 -28.45
C ASP A 160 9.83 -22.05 -28.16
N MET A 161 8.66 -22.01 -27.51
CA MET A 161 7.83 -23.19 -27.27
C MET A 161 7.38 -23.84 -28.58
N GLN A 162 6.95 -23.05 -29.57
CA GLN A 162 6.58 -23.56 -30.89
C GLN A 162 7.77 -24.21 -31.61
N ALA A 163 8.98 -23.66 -31.48
CA ALA A 163 10.18 -24.25 -32.06
C ALA A 163 10.45 -25.64 -31.47
N ILE A 164 10.35 -25.80 -30.15
CA ILE A 164 10.53 -27.09 -29.47
C ILE A 164 9.49 -28.12 -29.91
N VAL A 165 8.22 -27.72 -30.02
CA VAL A 165 7.13 -28.62 -30.43
C VAL A 165 7.23 -29.02 -31.92
N ASN A 166 7.70 -28.11 -32.77
CA ASN A 166 7.82 -28.32 -34.22
C ASN A 166 9.15 -28.98 -34.62
N GLU A 167 10.15 -29.02 -33.74
CA GLU A 167 11.30 -29.89 -33.92
C GLU A 167 10.84 -31.36 -33.90
N ARG A 168 10.84 -31.99 -35.09
CA ARG A 168 10.60 -33.43 -35.17
C ARG A 168 11.61 -34.16 -34.29
N PRO A 169 11.21 -35.22 -33.56
CA PRO A 169 12.17 -36.03 -32.83
C PRO A 169 13.25 -36.47 -33.82
N ARG A 170 14.51 -36.14 -33.52
CA ARG A 170 15.63 -36.70 -34.29
C ARG A 170 15.45 -38.22 -34.28
N PRO A 171 15.51 -38.91 -35.44
CA PRO A 171 15.47 -40.36 -35.43
C PRO A 171 16.52 -40.83 -34.44
N ALA A 172 16.12 -41.67 -33.49
CA ALA A 172 17.03 -42.22 -32.50
C ALA A 172 18.22 -42.80 -33.24
N ASN A 173 19.38 -42.16 -33.13
CA ASN A 173 20.61 -42.77 -33.60
C ASN A 173 20.83 -43.95 -32.65
N ASN A 174 20.60 -45.17 -33.16
CA ASN A 174 20.90 -46.42 -32.47
C ASN A 174 22.42 -46.59 -32.35
N GLY A 175 23.05 -45.71 -31.59
CA GLY A 175 24.50 -45.61 -31.47
C GLY A 175 24.87 -44.80 -30.25
N ASN A 176 24.76 -45.45 -29.08
CA ASN A 176 25.29 -45.07 -27.76
C ASN A 176 24.85 -43.70 -27.19
N PRO A 177 24.31 -43.63 -25.95
CA PRO A 177 23.97 -42.34 -25.35
C PRO A 177 25.23 -41.47 -25.17
N PRO A 178 25.15 -40.14 -25.40
CA PRO A 178 26.26 -39.24 -25.10
C PRO A 178 26.50 -39.25 -23.58
N VAL A 179 27.75 -39.46 -23.19
CA VAL A 179 28.21 -39.27 -21.81
C VAL A 179 27.96 -37.80 -21.46
N VAL A 180 27.03 -37.57 -20.54
CA VAL A 180 26.83 -36.25 -19.93
C VAL A 180 28.04 -36.00 -19.04
N ASP A 181 29.00 -35.23 -19.53
CA ASP A 181 30.14 -34.78 -18.74
C ASP A 181 29.62 -33.74 -17.73
N VAL A 182 29.39 -34.19 -16.50
CA VAL A 182 29.02 -33.33 -15.39
C VAL A 182 30.29 -32.64 -14.91
N PRO A 183 30.42 -31.31 -15.00
CA PRO A 183 31.61 -30.64 -14.50
C PRO A 183 31.68 -30.82 -12.98
N GLU A 184 32.78 -31.40 -12.49
CA GLU A 184 33.05 -31.55 -11.07
C GLU A 184 32.99 -30.20 -10.35
N PRO A 185 32.44 -30.14 -9.13
CA PRO A 185 32.45 -28.93 -8.33
C PRO A 185 33.89 -28.58 -7.95
N ARG A 186 34.34 -27.40 -8.37
CA ARG A 186 35.62 -26.83 -7.94
C ARG A 186 35.66 -26.78 -6.41
N ARG A 187 36.64 -27.48 -5.83
CA ARG A 187 37.00 -27.36 -4.40
C ARG A 187 37.67 -26.03 -4.12
#